data_AF-A0A944DM11-F1
#
_entry.id   AF-A0A944DM11-F1
#
_cell.length_a   1.000
_cell.length_b   1.000
_cell.length_c   1.000
_cell.angle_alpha   90.00
_cell.angle_beta   90.00
_cell.angle_gamma   90.00
#
_symmetry.space_group_name_H-M   'P 1'
#
loop_
_entity.id
_entity.type
_entity.pdbx_description
1 polymer ?
#
loop_
_entity_poly.entity_id
_entity_poly.type
_entity_poly.pdbx_seq_one_letter_code
_entity_poly.pdbx_strand_id
1 'polypeptide(L)' 'MKLCAYPDCRWASRDTSRSGAGRWCSMEVCGNRHKTRAYRRRQAD' A
#
# COMPACT_ATOMS: atom_id res chain seq x y z
N MET A 1 -1.49 -15.60 0.19
CA MET A 1 -2.21 -14.39 -0.24
C MET A 1 -2.55 -13.58 1.00
N LYS A 2 -2.31 -12.26 1.02
CA LYS A 2 -2.65 -11.38 2.16
C LYS A 2 -3.66 -10.32 1.68
N LEU A 3 -4.37 -9.68 2.59
CA LEU A 3 -5.17 -8.50 2.23
C LEU A 3 -4.24 -7.30 1.96
N CYS A 4 -4.67 -6.39 1.08
CA CYS A 4 -3.99 -5.12 0.89
C CYS A 4 -3.93 -4.35 2.21
N ALA A 5 -2.76 -3.81 2.55
CA ALA A 5 -2.54 -3.07 3.79
C ALA A 5 -3.14 -1.65 3.76
N TYR A 6 -3.80 -1.24 2.67
CA TYR A 6 -4.51 0.04 2.61
C TYR A 6 -5.91 -0.15 3.22
N PRO A 7 -6.29 0.59 4.26
CA PRO A 7 -7.48 0.30 5.07
C PRO A 7 -8.78 0.30 4.26
N ASP A 8 -8.88 1.14 3.23
CA ASP A 8 -10.08 1.22 2.38
C ASP A 8 -9.98 0.32 1.13
N CYS A 9 -8.96 -0.54 1.03
CA CYS A 9 -8.79 -1.46 -0.08
C CYS A 9 -9.24 -2.88 0.32
N ARG A 10 -10.17 -3.44 -0.45
CA ARG A 10 -10.71 -4.79 -0.22
C ARG A 10 -10.10 -5.88 -1.10
N TRP A 11 -8.99 -5.57 -1.79
CA TRP A 11 -8.35 -6.50 -2.72
C TRP A 11 -7.23 -7.27 -2.02
N ALA A 12 -6.92 -8.46 -2.55
CA ALA A 12 -5.75 -9.22 -2.12
C ALA A 12 -4.45 -8.56 -2.61
N SER A 13 -3.39 -8.65 -1.82
CA SER A 13 -2.04 -8.27 -2.23
C SER A 13 -1.51 -9.30 -3.24
N ARG A 14 -1.11 -8.81 -4.41
CA ARG A 14 -0.32 -9.60 -5.36
C ARG A 14 1.14 -9.30 -5.09
N ASP A 15 1.74 -10.12 -4.25
CA ASP A 15 3.16 -9.98 -3.95
C ASP A 15 4.00 -10.59 -5.08
N THR A 16 4.59 -9.72 -5.90
CA THR A 16 5.54 -10.11 -6.96
C THR A 16 6.99 -9.91 -6.52
N SER A 17 7.24 -9.49 -5.27
CA SER A 17 8.59 -9.22 -4.78
C SER A 17 9.33 -10.51 -4.45
N ARG A 18 10.63 -10.55 -4.76
CA ARG A 18 11.50 -11.71 -4.46
C ARG A 18 11.55 -12.05 -2.97
N SER A 19 11.35 -11.06 -2.10
CA SER A 19 11.41 -11.21 -0.64
C SER A 19 10.06 -11.48 0.03
N GLY A 20 8.96 -11.54 -0.71
CA GLY A 20 7.64 -11.75 -0.11
C GLY A 20 7.18 -10.61 0.82
N ALA A 21 7.67 -9.39 0.57
CA ALA A 21 7.40 -8.20 1.38
C ALA A 21 6.27 -7.32 0.81
N GLY A 22 5.63 -7.72 -0.28
CA GLY A 22 4.54 -7.00 -0.94
C GLY A 22 3.30 -6.96 -0.08
N ARG A 23 2.87 -5.76 0.28
CA ARG A 23 1.68 -5.52 1.13
C ARG A 23 0.55 -4.78 0.42
N TRP A 24 0.74 -4.43 -0.86
CA TRP A 24 -0.21 -3.66 -1.65
C TRP A 24 -0.78 -4.52 -2.77
N CYS A 25 -2.06 -4.31 -3.14
CA CYS A 25 -2.63 -4.94 -4.34
C CYS A 25 -1.99 -4.41 -5.62
N SER A 26 -1.60 -3.14 -5.63
CA SER A 26 -0.78 -2.49 -6.64
C SER A 26 0.05 -1.41 -5.97
N MET A 27 1.34 -1.35 -6.32
CA MET A 27 2.24 -0.30 -5.83
C MET A 27 1.83 1.08 -6.38
N GLU A 28 1.38 1.13 -7.63
CA GLU A 28 0.96 2.37 -8.29
C GLU A 28 -0.34 2.93 -7.74
N VAL A 29 -1.24 2.07 -7.25
CA VAL A 29 -2.51 2.51 -6.68
C VAL A 29 -2.42 2.64 -5.16
N CYS A 30 -2.35 1.52 -4.43
CA CYS A 30 -2.43 1.54 -2.97
C CYS A 30 -1.11 1.96 -2.32
N GLY A 31 0.03 1.61 -2.91
CA GLY A 31 1.33 2.06 -2.45
C GLY A 31 1.46 3.59 -2.53
N ASN A 32 1.10 4.18 -3.67
CA ASN A 32 1.11 5.64 -3.85
C ASN A 32 0.10 6.34 -2.93
N ARG A 33 -1.13 5.85 -2.81
CA ARG A 33 -2.12 6.41 -1.85
C ARG A 33 -1.57 6.46 -0.42
N HIS A 34 -0.93 5.37 0.02
CA HIS A 34 -0.31 5.32 1.33
C HIS A 34 0.81 6.35 1.48
N LYS A 35 1.71 6.46 0.50
CA LYS A 35 2.80 7.45 0.48
C LYS A 35 2.26 8.89 0.50
N THR A 36 1.26 9.21 -0.33
CA THR A 36 0.63 10.53 -0.36
C THR A 36 -0.02 10.88 0.98
N ARG A 37 -0.75 9.94 1.60
CA ARG A 37 -1.35 10.16 2.93
C ARG A 37 -0.28 10.40 3.99
N ALA A 38 0.79 9.60 3.99
CA ALA A 38 1.90 9.77 4.92
C ALA A 38 2.64 11.11 4.71
N TYR A 39 2.87 11.51 3.45
CA TYR A 39 3.45 12.80 3.10
C TYR A 39 2.58 13.96 3.60
N ARG A 40 1.28 13.96 3.29
CA ARG A 40 0.33 14.99 3.74
C ARG A 40 0.27 15.11 5.26
N ARG A 41 0.31 13.99 5.98
CA ARG A 41 0.36 13.98 7.45
C ARG A 41 1.60 14.71 7.97
N ARG A 42 2.78 14.40 7.44
CA ARG A 42 4.05 15.05 7.83
C ARG A 42 4.12 16.54 7.51
N GLN A 43 3.33 17.02 6.54
CA GLN A 43 3.27 18.43 6.15
C GLN A 43 2.23 19.21 6.97
N ALA A 44 1.34 18.52 7.68
CA ALA A 44 0.35 19.12 8.56
C ALA A 44 0.82 19.20 10.02
N ASP A 45 1.96 18.57 10.33
CA ASP A 45 2.69 18.68 11.59
C ASP A 45 3.66 19.88 11.52
#